data_AF-A0A382QY45-F1
#
_entry.id   AF-A0A382QY45-F1
#
_cell.length_a   1.000
_cell.length_b   1.000
_cell.length_c   1.000
_cell.angle_alpha   90.00
_cell.angle_beta   90.00
_cell.angle_gamma   90.00
#
_symmetry.space_group_name_H-M   'P 1'
#
loop_
_entity.id
_entity.type
_entity.pdbx_description
1 polymer ?
#
loop_
_entity_poly.entity_id
_entity_poly.type
_entity_poly.pdbx_seq_one_letter_code
_entity_poly.pdbx_strand_id
1 'polypeptide(L)'
;VILLSVLTPISEGMEYLGDNLLWGRIALYLFLALGVSFLCSLLEAIILSVTWSHIEILKKEEKGSGEVLKKLKENIEQPLAAILTLNTISHTLGAAGVGSEFHKIGNDWFTAASIVLTILILIFSEIIPKTLGAIYWKKMAPAASHVLEIMVWTTWPIVLILNYFSRIISEG
;
A
#
# COMPACT_ATOMS: atom_id res chain seq x y z
N VAL A 1 26.59 34.94 -30.87
CA VAL A 1 27.04 35.08 -29.46
C VAL A 1 25.92 35.64 -28.58
N ILE A 2 25.37 36.83 -28.87
CA ILE A 2 24.26 37.44 -28.09
C ILE A 2 22.98 36.57 -28.09
N LEU A 3 22.65 35.91 -29.21
CA LEU A 3 21.48 35.01 -29.28
C LEU A 3 21.65 33.74 -28.42
N LEU A 4 22.88 33.24 -28.28
CA LEU A 4 23.19 32.05 -27.46
C LEU A 4 23.09 32.40 -25.97
N SER A 5 23.58 33.58 -25.55
CA SER A 5 23.52 34.05 -24.16
C SER A 5 22.11 34.40 -23.67
N VAL A 6 21.16 34.63 -24.58
CA VAL A 6 19.74 34.84 -24.25
C VAL A 6 18.99 33.51 -24.18
N LEU A 7 19.40 32.51 -24.97
CA LEU A 7 18.81 31.16 -24.93
C LEU A 7 19.29 30.32 -23.74
N THR A 8 20.53 30.50 -23.27
CA THR A 8 21.09 29.74 -22.14
C THR A 8 20.27 29.84 -20.85
N PRO A 9 19.84 31.03 -20.35
CA PRO A 9 19.01 31.11 -19.14
C PRO A 9 17.60 30.55 -19.34
N ILE A 10 17.07 30.54 -20.56
CA ILE A 10 15.75 29.95 -20.88
C ILE A 10 15.85 28.42 -20.93
N SER A 11 16.94 27.89 -21.47
CA SER A 11 17.26 26.45 -21.50
C SER A 11 17.49 25.91 -20.10
N GLU A 12 18.34 26.57 -19.30
CA GLU A 12 18.60 26.19 -17.90
C GLU A 12 17.33 26.32 -17.04
N GLY A 13 16.49 27.36 -17.28
CA GLY A 13 15.21 27.52 -16.59
C GLY A 13 14.20 26.41 -16.93
N MET A 14 14.13 25.96 -18.18
CA MET A 14 13.30 24.81 -18.59
C MET A 14 13.82 23.48 -18.02
N GLU A 15 15.13 23.29 -17.97
CA GLU A 15 15.77 22.10 -17.41
C GLU A 15 15.57 22.03 -15.89
N TYR A 16 15.71 23.16 -15.18
CA TYR A 16 15.45 23.26 -13.74
C TYR A 16 13.97 23.04 -13.39
N LEU A 17 13.04 23.54 -14.22
CA LEU A 17 11.61 23.28 -14.03
C LEU A 17 11.27 21.80 -14.28
N GLY A 18 11.93 21.19 -15.27
CA GLY A 18 11.82 19.76 -15.58
C GLY A 18 12.29 18.86 -14.44
N ASP A 19 13.44 19.18 -13.84
CA ASP A 19 14.00 18.44 -12.71
C ASP A 19 13.12 18.53 -11.46
N ASN A 20 12.66 19.72 -11.06
CA ASN A 20 11.79 19.88 -9.90
C ASN A 20 10.46 19.12 -10.06
N LEU A 21 9.90 19.13 -11.28
CA LEU A 21 8.68 18.37 -11.59
C LEU A 21 8.93 16.86 -11.54
N LEU A 22 10.11 16.41 -11.96
CA LEU A 22 10.50 15.01 -11.94
C LEU A 22 10.66 14.48 -10.50
N TRP A 23 11.38 15.20 -9.64
CA TRP A 23 11.51 14.85 -8.21
C TRP A 23 10.16 14.86 -7.49
N GLY A 24 9.28 15.81 -7.81
CA GLY A 24 7.91 15.87 -7.29
C GLY A 24 7.08 14.63 -7.67
N ARG A 25 7.21 14.15 -8.90
CA ARG A 25 6.51 12.94 -9.37
C ARG A 25 7.03 11.66 -8.70
N ILE A 26 8.35 11.55 -8.53
CA ILE A 26 8.96 10.44 -7.76
C ILE A 26 8.43 10.43 -6.33
N ALA A 27 8.46 11.57 -5.64
CA ALA A 27 7.97 11.68 -4.28
C ALA A 27 6.48 11.32 -4.17
N LEU A 28 5.67 11.72 -5.14
CA LEU A 28 4.24 11.39 -5.18
C LEU A 28 4.00 9.89 -5.37
N TYR A 29 4.67 9.24 -6.33
CA TYR A 29 4.56 7.78 -6.51
C TYR A 29 5.03 7.02 -5.28
N LEU A 30 6.16 7.44 -4.69
CA LEU A 30 6.71 6.85 -3.47
C LEU A 30 5.74 6.98 -2.30
N PHE A 31 5.22 8.20 -2.06
CA PHE A 31 4.32 8.47 -0.96
C PHE A 31 3.01 7.71 -1.10
N LEU A 32 2.43 7.66 -2.30
CA LEU A 32 1.22 6.90 -2.57
C LEU A 32 1.44 5.39 -2.33
N ALA A 33 2.53 4.85 -2.86
CA ALA A 33 2.85 3.43 -2.73
C ALA A 33 3.09 3.01 -1.28
N LEU A 34 3.91 3.78 -0.54
CA LEU A 34 4.19 3.54 0.87
C LEU A 34 2.95 3.75 1.73
N GLY A 35 2.16 4.80 1.47
CA GLY A 35 0.97 5.09 2.27
C GLY A 35 -0.12 4.03 2.14
N VAL A 36 -0.43 3.61 0.91
CA VAL A 36 -1.43 2.55 0.67
C VAL A 36 -0.95 1.21 1.22
N SER A 37 0.32 0.86 1.00
CA SER A 37 0.88 -0.38 1.53
C SER A 37 0.98 -0.38 3.05
N PHE A 38 1.35 0.74 3.67
CA PHE A 38 1.33 0.92 5.12
C PHE A 38 -0.05 0.60 5.69
N LEU A 39 -1.11 1.14 5.07
CA LEU A 39 -2.49 0.86 5.47
C LEU A 39 -2.81 -0.63 5.30
N CYS A 40 -2.43 -1.25 4.18
CA CYS A 40 -2.66 -2.68 3.94
C CYS A 40 -2.00 -3.54 5.03
N SER A 41 -0.71 -3.34 5.30
CA SER A 41 0.04 -4.08 6.32
C SER A 41 -0.45 -3.81 7.76
N LEU A 42 -0.94 -2.61 8.03
CA LEU A 42 -1.57 -2.29 9.32
C LEU A 42 -2.88 -3.09 9.50
N LEU A 43 -3.74 -3.09 8.48
CA LEU A 43 -5.01 -3.83 8.51
C LEU A 43 -4.80 -5.34 8.59
N GLU A 44 -3.78 -5.87 7.90
CA GLU A 44 -3.34 -7.27 7.98
C GLU A 44 -3.05 -7.67 9.42
N ALA A 45 -2.21 -6.89 10.11
CA ALA A 45 -1.83 -7.18 11.49
C ALA A 45 -3.02 -7.06 12.44
N ILE A 46 -3.94 -6.11 12.22
CA ILE A 46 -5.14 -5.95 13.03
C ILE A 46 -6.06 -7.16 12.87
N ILE A 47 -6.41 -7.56 11.64
CA ILE A 47 -7.36 -8.67 11.41
C ILE A 47 -6.80 -9.99 11.92
N LEU A 48 -5.47 -10.19 11.84
CA LEU A 48 -4.81 -11.37 12.39
C LEU A 48 -4.79 -11.37 13.92
N SER A 49 -4.54 -10.22 14.55
CA SER A 49 -4.40 -10.09 16.01
C SER A 49 -5.73 -10.08 16.78
N VAL A 50 -6.83 -9.71 16.13
CA VAL A 50 -8.17 -9.70 16.74
C VAL A 50 -8.57 -11.12 17.17
N THR A 51 -9.06 -11.25 18.40
CA THR A 51 -9.58 -12.50 18.97
C THR A 51 -11.11 -12.57 18.92
N TRP A 52 -11.66 -13.79 18.85
CA TRP A 52 -13.10 -14.03 18.86
C TRP A 52 -13.82 -13.45 20.08
N SER A 53 -13.19 -13.50 21.26
CA SER A 53 -13.72 -12.91 22.49
C SER A 53 -13.89 -11.39 22.36
N HIS A 54 -12.90 -10.70 21.77
CA HIS A 54 -13.00 -9.26 21.57
C HIS A 54 -14.07 -8.88 20.54
N ILE A 55 -14.25 -9.68 19.49
CA ILE A 55 -15.33 -9.47 18.51
C ILE A 55 -16.70 -9.51 19.21
N GLU A 56 -16.91 -10.47 20.11
CA GLU A 56 -18.20 -10.58 20.83
C GLU A 56 -18.42 -9.42 21.81
N ILE A 57 -17.35 -8.88 22.41
CA ILE A 57 -17.42 -7.65 23.22
C ILE A 57 -17.77 -6.47 22.32
N LEU A 58 -17.06 -6.31 21.21
CA LEU A 58 -17.27 -5.20 20.26
C LEU A 58 -18.68 -5.22 19.69
N LYS A 59 -19.27 -6.40 19.43
CA LYS A 59 -20.67 -6.52 19.00
C LYS A 59 -21.67 -5.98 20.03
N LYS A 60 -21.36 -6.05 21.32
CA LYS A 60 -22.21 -5.53 22.39
C LYS A 60 -22.07 -4.01 22.54
N GLU A 61 -20.86 -3.49 22.35
CA GLU A 61 -20.55 -2.05 22.47
C GLU A 61 -20.91 -1.28 21.20
N GLU A 62 -20.55 -1.81 20.03
CA GLU A 62 -20.72 -1.20 18.71
C GLU A 62 -21.15 -2.28 17.69
N LYS A 63 -22.47 -2.49 17.61
CA LYS A 63 -23.08 -3.56 16.80
C LYS A 63 -22.62 -3.57 15.33
N GLY A 64 -22.43 -2.39 14.72
CA GLY A 64 -22.05 -2.26 13.32
C GLY A 64 -20.66 -2.83 13.04
N SER A 65 -19.63 -2.26 13.66
CA SER A 65 -18.23 -2.67 13.47
C SER A 65 -17.97 -4.11 13.94
N GLY A 66 -18.62 -4.53 15.03
CA GLY A 66 -18.52 -5.89 15.56
C GLY A 66 -19.07 -6.97 14.61
N GLU A 67 -20.21 -6.73 13.95
CA GLU A 67 -20.79 -7.71 13.02
C GLU A 67 -19.95 -7.82 11.73
N VAL A 68 -19.48 -6.68 11.22
CA VAL A 68 -18.58 -6.62 10.06
C VAL A 68 -17.29 -7.37 10.36
N LEU A 69 -16.66 -7.08 11.50
CA LEU A 69 -15.40 -7.72 11.90
C LEU A 69 -15.58 -9.22 12.11
N LYS A 70 -16.73 -9.67 12.65
CA LYS A 70 -17.08 -11.09 12.75
C LYS A 70 -17.11 -11.76 11.38
N LYS A 71 -17.86 -11.19 10.43
CA LYS A 71 -17.98 -11.73 9.07
C LYS A 71 -16.62 -11.83 8.37
N LEU A 72 -15.78 -10.80 8.53
CA LEU A 72 -14.42 -10.76 7.99
C LEU A 72 -13.53 -11.83 8.64
N LYS A 73 -13.63 -12.07 9.95
CA LYS A 73 -12.84 -13.08 10.66
C LYS A 73 -13.29 -14.52 10.34
N GLU A 74 -14.59 -14.74 10.14
CA GLU A 74 -15.14 -16.06 9.76
C GLU A 74 -14.64 -16.53 8.40
N ASN A 75 -14.42 -15.60 7.46
CA ASN A 75 -13.87 -15.89 6.13
C ASN A 75 -12.57 -15.13 5.92
N ILE A 76 -11.60 -15.28 6.82
CA ILE A 76 -10.37 -14.47 6.86
C ILE A 76 -9.54 -14.50 5.57
N GLU A 77 -9.69 -15.55 4.77
CA GLU A 77 -9.07 -15.70 3.45
C GLU A 77 -9.45 -14.57 2.49
N GLN A 78 -10.71 -14.12 2.50
CA GLN A 78 -11.20 -13.04 1.63
C GLN A 78 -10.55 -11.68 1.91
N PRO A 79 -10.60 -11.12 3.13
CA PRO A 79 -9.92 -9.87 3.44
C PRO A 79 -8.41 -9.99 3.32
N LEU A 80 -7.81 -11.13 3.67
CA LEU A 80 -6.37 -11.31 3.52
C LEU A 80 -5.94 -11.30 2.05
N ALA A 81 -6.66 -11.99 1.17
CA ALA A 81 -6.42 -11.95 -0.27
C ALA A 81 -6.57 -10.53 -0.84
N ALA A 82 -7.59 -9.79 -0.42
CA ALA A 82 -7.78 -8.39 -0.78
C ALA A 82 -6.59 -7.52 -0.36
N ILE A 83 -6.14 -7.65 0.90
CA ILE A 83 -5.01 -6.91 1.47
C ILE A 83 -3.74 -7.18 0.69
N LEU A 84 -3.40 -8.45 0.49
CA LEU A 84 -2.16 -8.85 -0.20
C LEU A 84 -2.16 -8.40 -1.66
N THR A 85 -3.31 -8.50 -2.32
CA THR A 85 -3.48 -8.02 -3.70
C THR A 85 -3.21 -6.52 -3.80
N LEU A 86 -3.86 -5.71 -2.96
CA LEU A 86 -3.67 -4.26 -2.98
C LEU A 86 -2.26 -3.84 -2.57
N ASN A 87 -1.66 -4.53 -1.61
CA ASN A 87 -0.27 -4.31 -1.22
C ASN A 87 0.68 -4.54 -2.42
N THR A 88 0.49 -5.66 -3.13
CA THR A 88 1.27 -6.02 -4.31
C THR A 88 1.08 -5.01 -5.44
N ILE A 89 -0.16 -4.58 -5.70
CA ILE A 89 -0.45 -3.55 -6.71
C ILE A 89 0.24 -2.24 -6.33
N SER A 90 0.16 -1.84 -5.06
CA SER A 90 0.76 -0.59 -4.58
C SER A 90 2.28 -0.59 -4.71
N HIS A 91 2.94 -1.68 -4.31
CA HIS A 91 4.39 -1.85 -4.46
C HIS A 91 4.80 -1.87 -5.93
N THR A 92 4.06 -2.59 -6.77
CA THR A 92 4.39 -2.74 -8.19
C THR A 92 4.20 -1.43 -8.95
N LEU A 93 3.05 -0.77 -8.79
CA LEU A 93 2.76 0.50 -9.44
C LEU A 93 3.66 1.63 -8.91
N GLY A 94 3.95 1.62 -7.61
CA GLY A 94 4.88 2.54 -6.98
C GLY A 94 6.29 2.42 -7.53
N ALA A 95 6.84 1.20 -7.51
CA ALA A 95 8.18 0.91 -8.02
C ALA A 95 8.29 1.16 -9.53
N ALA A 96 7.26 0.80 -10.31
CA ALA A 96 7.22 1.09 -11.74
C ALA A 96 7.18 2.60 -12.02
N GLY A 97 6.35 3.35 -11.27
CA GLY A 97 6.26 4.80 -11.36
C GLY A 97 7.58 5.49 -11.04
N VAL A 98 8.18 5.15 -9.90
CA VAL A 98 9.50 5.65 -9.47
C VAL A 98 10.59 5.27 -10.47
N GLY A 99 10.62 4.00 -10.92
CA GLY A 99 11.60 3.51 -11.89
C GLY A 99 11.51 4.20 -13.26
N SER A 100 10.30 4.52 -13.72
CA SER A 100 10.08 5.23 -14.99
C SER A 100 10.67 6.64 -15.00
N GLU A 101 10.77 7.28 -13.82
CA GLU A 101 11.37 8.59 -13.67
C GLU A 101 12.88 8.50 -13.52
N PHE A 102 13.41 7.56 -12.73
CA PHE A 102 14.86 7.37 -12.62
C PHE A 102 15.51 6.94 -13.94
N HIS A 103 14.79 6.22 -14.82
CA HIS A 103 15.28 5.90 -16.16
C HIS A 103 15.60 7.14 -17.01
N LYS A 104 14.94 8.27 -16.74
CA LYS A 104 15.18 9.55 -17.43
C LYS A 104 16.40 10.31 -16.91
N ILE A 105 16.83 10.04 -15.67
CA ILE A 105 17.94 10.75 -14.99
C ILE A 105 19.31 10.10 -15.27
N GLY A 106 19.34 8.87 -15.79
CA GLY A 106 20.57 8.14 -16.12
C GLY A 106 20.94 7.04 -15.12
N ASN A 107 21.80 6.11 -15.56
CA ASN A 107 21.98 4.79 -14.95
C ASN A 107 22.71 4.79 -13.58
N ASP A 108 23.55 5.79 -13.31
CA ASP A 108 24.43 5.77 -12.14
C ASP A 108 23.67 5.94 -10.81
N TRP A 109 22.60 6.73 -10.80
CA TRP A 109 21.76 6.92 -9.62
C TRP A 109 20.63 5.89 -9.50
N PHE A 110 20.29 5.19 -10.59
CA PHE A 110 19.19 4.22 -10.64
C PHE A 110 19.42 3.04 -9.67
N THR A 111 20.64 2.51 -9.63
CA THR A 111 20.98 1.35 -8.78
C THR A 111 20.94 1.72 -7.29
N ALA A 112 21.56 2.84 -6.91
CA ALA A 112 21.58 3.31 -5.53
C ALA A 112 20.16 3.66 -5.05
N ALA A 113 19.36 4.33 -5.89
CA ALA A 113 17.97 4.67 -5.59
C ALA A 113 17.11 3.41 -5.36
N SER A 114 17.29 2.36 -6.15
CA SER A 114 16.51 1.12 -6.02
C SER A 114 16.81 0.36 -4.71
N ILE A 115 18.08 0.33 -4.29
CA ILE A 115 18.47 -0.29 -3.00
C ILE A 115 17.86 0.49 -1.84
N VAL A 116 17.99 1.82 -1.84
CA VAL A 116 17.42 2.69 -0.80
C VAL A 116 15.90 2.56 -0.76
N LEU A 117 15.25 2.60 -1.92
CA LEU A 117 13.80 2.40 -2.06
C LEU A 117 13.34 1.08 -1.43
N THR A 118 14.05 -0.01 -1.70
CA THR A 118 13.71 -1.34 -1.16
C THR A 118 13.79 -1.36 0.37
N ILE A 119 14.84 -0.78 0.95
CA ILE A 119 14.98 -0.67 2.41
C ILE A 119 13.84 0.17 3.00
N LEU A 120 13.49 1.29 2.35
CA LEU A 120 12.39 2.16 2.78
C LEU A 120 11.06 1.41 2.77
N ILE A 121 10.76 0.68 1.71
CA ILE A 121 9.53 -0.12 1.60
C ILE A 121 9.48 -1.17 2.72
N LEU A 122 10.54 -1.93 2.94
CA LEU A 122 10.56 -2.96 3.98
C LEU A 122 10.31 -2.39 5.39
N ILE A 123 11.03 -1.32 5.74
CA ILE A 123 10.94 -0.77 7.10
C ILE A 123 9.62 -0.03 7.29
N PHE A 124 9.33 0.96 6.44
CA PHE A 124 8.18 1.85 6.62
C PHE A 124 6.87 1.21 6.20
N SER A 125 6.87 0.39 5.16
CA SER A 125 5.63 -0.14 4.59
C SER A 125 5.22 -1.47 5.20
N GLU A 126 6.17 -2.23 5.77
CA GLU A 126 5.91 -3.59 6.23
C GLU A 126 6.20 -3.78 7.72
N ILE A 127 7.42 -3.53 8.19
CA ILE A 127 7.82 -3.83 9.58
C ILE A 127 7.10 -2.93 10.60
N ILE A 128 7.13 -1.61 10.39
CA ILE A 128 6.53 -0.63 11.31
C ILE A 128 5.00 -0.80 11.39
N PRO A 129 4.23 -0.78 10.28
CA PRO A 129 2.78 -0.90 10.34
C PRO A 129 2.31 -2.25 10.90
N LYS A 130 3.01 -3.37 10.59
CA LYS A 130 2.67 -4.67 11.19
C LYS A 130 2.84 -4.66 12.70
N THR A 131 3.92 -4.06 13.19
CA THR A 131 4.16 -3.89 14.64
C THR A 131 3.08 -3.02 15.28
N LEU A 132 2.74 -1.88 14.67
CA LEU A 132 1.71 -0.98 15.19
C LEU A 132 0.33 -1.64 15.22
N GLY A 133 -0.05 -2.36 14.17
CA GLY A 133 -1.32 -3.06 14.08
C GLY A 133 -1.45 -4.16 15.14
N ALA A 134 -0.37 -4.90 15.39
CA ALA A 134 -0.34 -5.95 16.41
C ALA A 134 -0.38 -5.42 17.85
N ILE A 135 0.14 -4.22 18.11
CA ILE A 135 0.11 -3.62 19.45
C ILE A 135 -1.22 -2.91 19.71
N TYR A 136 -1.73 -2.15 18.74
CA TYR A 136 -2.88 -1.26 18.91
C TYR A 136 -4.20 -1.79 18.34
N TRP A 137 -4.27 -3.08 18.00
CA TRP A 137 -5.44 -3.70 17.37
C TRP A 137 -6.76 -3.42 18.12
N LYS A 138 -6.80 -3.45 19.45
CA LYS A 138 -8.06 -3.25 20.22
C LYS A 138 -8.70 -1.89 19.96
N LYS A 139 -7.90 -0.84 19.82
CA LYS A 139 -8.40 0.53 19.58
C LYS A 139 -8.71 0.75 18.10
N MET A 140 -8.00 0.05 17.21
CA MET A 140 -8.11 0.22 15.76
C MET A 140 -9.10 -0.75 15.10
N ALA A 141 -9.49 -1.82 15.78
CA ALA A 141 -10.38 -2.87 15.26
C ALA A 141 -11.72 -2.34 14.72
N PRO A 142 -12.41 -1.38 15.36
CA PRO A 142 -13.67 -0.86 14.84
C PRO A 142 -13.49 -0.13 13.50
N ALA A 143 -12.52 0.78 13.43
CA ALA A 143 -12.21 1.50 12.19
C ALA A 143 -11.69 0.54 11.10
N ALA A 144 -10.84 -0.41 11.46
CA ALA A 144 -10.30 -1.41 10.54
C ALA A 144 -11.40 -2.28 9.93
N SER A 145 -12.47 -2.60 10.67
CA SER A 145 -13.58 -3.42 10.17
C SER A 145 -14.24 -2.78 8.94
N HIS A 146 -14.53 -1.48 8.98
CA HIS A 146 -15.15 -0.76 7.87
C HIS A 146 -14.18 -0.56 6.70
N VAL A 147 -12.92 -0.25 6.97
CA VAL A 147 -11.91 -0.11 5.91
C VAL A 147 -11.71 -1.44 5.19
N LEU A 148 -11.63 -2.56 5.92
CA LEU A 148 -11.52 -3.90 5.34
C LEU A 148 -12.75 -4.28 4.51
N GLU A 149 -13.95 -3.93 4.97
CA GLU A 149 -15.18 -4.20 4.21
C GLU A 149 -15.20 -3.47 2.86
N ILE A 150 -14.87 -2.18 2.85
CA ILE A 150 -14.74 -1.38 1.62
C ILE A 150 -13.68 -1.97 0.70
N MET A 151 -12.57 -2.42 1.29
CA MET A 151 -11.44 -2.96 0.54
C MET A 151 -11.78 -4.30 -0.13
N VAL A 152 -12.46 -5.19 0.60
CA VAL A 152 -12.99 -6.45 0.06
C VAL A 152 -14.04 -6.18 -1.01
N TRP A 153 -14.93 -5.21 -0.81
CA TRP A 153 -15.94 -4.86 -1.80
C TRP A 153 -15.31 -4.36 -3.11
N THR A 154 -14.29 -3.50 -3.01
CA THR A 154 -13.56 -2.96 -4.17
C THR A 154 -12.79 -4.03 -4.93
N THR A 155 -12.19 -4.99 -4.20
CA THR A 155 -11.40 -6.08 -4.79
C THR A 155 -12.21 -7.35 -5.04
N TRP A 156 -13.51 -7.35 -4.74
CA TRP A 156 -14.41 -8.48 -4.87
C TRP A 156 -14.29 -9.26 -6.19
N PRO A 157 -14.25 -8.62 -7.39
CA PRO A 157 -14.12 -9.38 -8.64
C PRO A 157 -12.79 -10.14 -8.73
N ILE A 158 -11.70 -9.59 -8.18
CA ILE A 158 -10.38 -10.22 -8.19
C ILE A 158 -10.32 -11.33 -7.12
N VAL A 159 -10.84 -11.05 -5.92
CA VAL A 159 -10.84 -11.99 -4.79
C VAL A 159 -11.66 -13.25 -5.11
N LEU A 160 -12.78 -13.12 -5.84
CA LEU A 160 -13.55 -14.28 -6.31
C LEU A 160 -12.72 -15.24 -7.17
N ILE A 161 -11.94 -14.69 -8.09
CA ILE A 161 -11.07 -15.48 -8.98
C ILE A 161 -9.96 -16.15 -8.15
N LEU A 162 -9.33 -15.41 -7.24
CA LEU A 162 -8.27 -15.95 -6.38
C LEU A 162 -8.78 -17.09 -5.47
N ASN A 163 -9.96 -16.92 -4.86
CA ASN A 163 -10.57 -17.96 -4.02
C ASN A 163 -10.96 -19.21 -4.83
N TYR A 164 -11.38 -19.03 -6.08
CA TYR A 164 -11.65 -20.15 -6.98
C TYR A 164 -10.38 -20.99 -7.22
N PHE A 165 -9.25 -20.35 -7.51
CA PHE A 165 -7.97 -21.04 -7.65
C PHE A 165 -7.52 -21.71 -6.35
N SER A 166 -7.65 -21.01 -5.21
CA SER A 166 -7.25 -21.55 -3.90
C SER A 166 -8.05 -22.80 -3.52
N ARG A 167 -9.36 -22.83 -3.83
CA ARG A 167 -10.22 -24.01 -3.61
C ARG A 167 -9.83 -25.19 -4.49
N ILE A 168 -9.56 -24.96 -5.78
CA ILE A 168 -9.12 -26.02 -6.70
C ILE A 168 -7.83 -26.69 -6.20
N ILE A 169 -6.90 -25.90 -5.66
CA ILE A 169 -5.62 -26.42 -5.15
C ILE A 169 -5.82 -27.16 -3.83
N SER A 170 -6.71 -26.68 -2.96
CA SER A 170 -6.97 -27.34 -1.66
C SER A 170 -7.80 -28.63 -1.77
N GLU A 171 -8.51 -28.84 -2.89
CA GLU A 171 -9.29 -30.05 -3.18
C GLU A 171 -8.50 -31.11 -3.97
N GLY A 172 -7.24 -30.83 -4.33
CA GLY A 172 -6.32 -31.71 -5.08
C GLY A 172 -5.32 -32.48 -4.22
#